data_AF-A0A1Q7YMC7-F1
#
_entry.id   AF-A0A1Q7YMC7-F1
#
_cell.length_a   1.000
_cell.length_b   1.000
_cell.length_c   1.000
_cell.angle_alpha   90.00
_cell.angle_beta   90.00
_cell.angle_gamma   90.00
#
_symmetry.space_group_name_H-M   'P 1'
#
loop_
_entity.id
_entity.type
_entity.pdbx_description
1 polymer ?
#
loop_
_entity_poly.entity_id
_entity_poly.type
_entity_poly.pdbx_seq_one_letter_code
_entity_poly.pdbx_strand_id
1 'polypeptide(L)' 'MATVKAVKRKHEERLMSLPGVVGVGIGRKEGRDCICVYVTDDNPKILAALPRTLEEIPVQIIVSGSFTSR' A
#
# COMPACT_ATOMS: atom_id res chain seq x y z
N MET A 1 11.83 13.29 -12.08
CA MET A 1 11.35 11.98 -11.61
C MET A 1 10.84 12.13 -10.19
N ALA A 2 9.57 11.81 -9.93
CA ALA A 2 9.07 11.74 -8.56
C ALA A 2 9.73 10.53 -7.88
N THR A 3 10.29 10.73 -6.68
CA THR A 3 10.85 9.63 -5.91
C THR A 3 9.71 8.77 -5.35
N VAL A 4 9.95 7.47 -5.12
CA VAL A 4 8.93 6.57 -4.53
C VAL A 4 8.40 7.11 -3.20
N LYS A 5 9.25 7.83 -2.44
CA LYS A 5 8.85 8.54 -1.22
C LYS A 5 7.83 9.66 -1.46
N ALA A 6 7.98 10.44 -2.52
CA ALA A 6 7.04 11.50 -2.88
C ALA A 6 5.69 10.90 -3.32
N VAL A 7 5.72 9.85 -4.15
CA VAL A 7 4.50 9.15 -4.59
C VAL A 7 3.79 8.52 -3.40
N LYS A 8 4.51 7.80 -2.54
CA LYS A 8 3.96 7.22 -1.30
C LYS A 8 3.27 8.30 -0.46
N ARG A 9 3.96 9.40 -0.14
CA ARG A 9 3.41 10.49 0.69
C ARG A 9 2.15 11.14 0.08
N LYS A 10 2.13 11.32 -1.25
CA LYS A 10 1.01 11.93 -1.96
C LYS A 10 -0.25 11.06 -1.93
N HIS A 11 -0.08 9.73 -1.99
CA HIS A 11 -1.20 8.78 -2.02
C HIS A 11 -1.51 8.16 -0.64
N GLU A 12 -0.64 8.37 0.36
CA GLU A 12 -0.75 7.77 1.69
C GLU A 12 -2.08 8.06 2.37
N GLU A 13 -2.51 9.32 2.44
CA GLU A 13 -3.79 9.69 3.06
C GLU A 13 -4.98 9.04 2.36
N ARG A 14 -4.97 9.00 1.02
CA ARG A 14 -6.04 8.38 0.23
C ARG A 14 -6.10 6.87 0.45
N LEU A 15 -4.95 6.20 0.48
CA LEU A 15 -4.86 4.76 0.72
C LEU A 15 -5.28 4.41 2.15
N MET A 16 -4.81 5.16 3.15
CA MET A 16 -5.20 4.98 4.56
C MET A 16 -6.69 5.26 4.81
N SER A 17 -7.34 6.03 3.94
CA SER A 17 -8.79 6.25 3.99
C SER A 17 -9.61 5.07 3.45
N LEU A 18 -8.98 4.10 2.76
CA LEU A 18 -9.68 2.93 2.27
C LEU A 18 -9.96 1.94 3.41
N PRO A 19 -11.18 1.38 3.48
CA PRO A 19 -11.52 0.43 4.53
C PRO A 19 -10.65 -0.82 4.41
N GLY A 20 -10.05 -1.20 5.54
CA GLY A 20 -9.16 -2.37 5.65
C GLY A 20 -7.69 -2.09 5.33
N VAL A 21 -7.33 -0.88 4.90
CA VAL A 21 -5.91 -0.46 4.85
C VAL A 21 -5.46 -0.05 6.25
N VAL A 22 -4.35 -0.63 6.69
CA VAL A 22 -3.77 -0.38 8.02
C VAL A 22 -2.39 0.26 7.97
N GLY A 23 -1.76 0.29 6.80
CA GLY A 23 -0.47 0.94 6.63
C GLY A 23 -0.04 1.06 5.18
N VAL A 24 0.83 2.03 4.91
CA VAL A 24 1.49 2.19 3.60
C VAL A 24 2.98 2.34 3.83
N GLY A 25 3.77 1.51 3.17
CA GLY A 25 5.22 1.47 3.22
C GLY A 25 5.86 1.54 1.85
N ILE A 26 7.19 1.62 1.86
CA ILE A 26 8.01 1.50 0.65
C ILE A 26 8.83 0.24 0.80
N GLY A 27 8.65 -0.69 -0.13
CA GLY A 27 9.42 -1.92 -0.21
C GLY A 27 10.34 -1.90 -1.42
N ARG A 28 11.11 -2.98 -1.55
CA ARG A 28 11.88 -3.27 -2.74
C ARG A 28 11.60 -4.71 -3.16
N LYS A 29 11.15 -4.89 -4.39
CA LYS A 29 10.90 -6.20 -5.00
C LYS A 29 11.82 -6.35 -6.21
N GLU A 30 12.65 -7.40 -6.20
CA GLU A 30 13.57 -7.72 -7.32
C GLU A 30 14.46 -6.52 -7.73
N GLY A 31 14.92 -5.74 -6.75
CA GLY A 31 15.77 -4.58 -7.00
C GLY A 31 15.03 -3.30 -7.42
N ARG A 32 13.70 -3.33 -7.58
CA ARG A 32 12.86 -2.17 -7.91
C ARG A 32 12.08 -1.71 -6.71
N ASP A 33 11.97 -0.39 -6.54
CA ASP A 33 11.18 0.19 -5.46
C ASP A 33 9.67 -0.03 -5.74
N CYS A 34 8.94 -0.45 -4.71
CA CYS A 34 7.50 -0.72 -4.78
C CYS A 34 6.79 -0.09 -3.58
N ILE A 35 5.49 0.19 -3.73
CA ILE A 35 4.67 0.69 -2.62
C ILE A 35 4.01 -0.52 -1.97
N CYS A 36 4.29 -0.75 -0.70
CA CYS A 36 3.68 -1.82 0.07
C CYS A 36 2.42 -1.28 0.76
N VAL A 37 1.26 -1.87 0.49
CA VAL A 37 0.01 -1.54 1.18
C VAL A 37 -0.33 -2.69 2.11
N TYR A 38 -0.41 -2.38 3.40
CA TYR A 38 -0.74 -3.33 4.44
C TYR A 38 -2.25 -3.29 4.69
N VAL A 39 -2.87 -4.48 4.65
CA VAL A 39 -4.31 -4.64 4.87
C VAL A 39 -4.61 -5.57 6.03
N THR A 40 -5.77 -5.36 6.66
CA THR A 40 -6.28 -6.21 7.76
C THR A 40 -6.48 -7.65 7.32
N ASP A 41 -6.97 -7.85 6.11
CA ASP A 41 -7.40 -9.15 5.59
C ASP A 41 -7.34 -9.16 4.06
N ASP A 42 -7.44 -10.35 3.47
CA ASP A 42 -7.39 -10.60 2.02
C ASP A 42 -8.77 -10.48 1.35
N ASN A 43 -9.72 -9.76 1.96
CA ASN A 43 -11.07 -9.65 1.42
C ASN A 43 -11.03 -9.10 -0.01
N PRO A 44 -11.65 -9.81 -0.97
CA PRO A 44 -11.67 -9.40 -2.38
C PRO A 44 -12.18 -7.97 -2.61
N LYS A 45 -13.06 -7.46 -1.73
CA LYS A 45 -13.56 -6.08 -1.82
C LYS A 45 -12.46 -5.04 -1.54
N ILE A 46 -11.59 -5.30 -0.57
CA ILE A 46 -10.44 -4.43 -0.26
C ILE A 46 -9.44 -4.49 -1.40
N LEU A 47 -9.10 -5.70 -1.85
CA LEU A 47 -8.15 -5.92 -2.94
C LEU A 47 -8.62 -5.28 -4.25
N ALA A 48 -9.92 -5.28 -4.53
CA ALA A 48 -10.50 -4.63 -5.70
C ALA A 48 -10.51 -3.09 -5.60
N ALA A 49 -10.61 -2.53 -4.38
CA ALA A 49 -10.55 -1.09 -4.15
C ALA A 49 -9.12 -0.52 -4.25
N LEU A 50 -8.11 -1.38 -4.09
CA LEU A 50 -6.71 -0.98 -4.09
C LEU A 50 -6.14 -0.85 -5.50
N PRO A 51 -5.43 0.26 -5.81
CA PRO A 51 -4.74 0.39 -7.07
C PRO A 51 -3.56 -0.60 -7.14
N ARG A 52 -3.37 -1.22 -8.31
CA ARG A 52 -2.23 -2.12 -8.56
C ARG A 52 -0.94 -1.36 -8.90
N THR A 53 -1.05 -0.10 -9.30
CA THR A 53 0.06 0.78 -9.67
C THR A 53 -0.25 2.22 -9.25
N LEU A 54 0.78 2.97 -8.86
CA LEU A 54 0.70 4.38 -8.53
C LEU A 54 1.83 5.12 -9.22
N GLU A 55 1.51 5.99 -10.18
CA GLU A 55 2.50 6.78 -10.92
C GLU A 55 3.65 5.90 -11.45
N GLU A 56 3.30 4.80 -12.12
CA GLU A 56 4.21 3.78 -12.67
C GLU A 56 4.98 2.93 -11.65
N ILE A 57 4.75 3.14 -10.35
CA ILE A 57 5.33 2.32 -9.29
C ILE A 57 4.38 1.15 -8.97
N PRO A 58 4.88 -0.10 -8.95
CA PRO A 58 4.06 -1.25 -8.60
C PRO A 58 3.62 -1.18 -7.13
N VAL A 59 2.34 -1.50 -6.90
CA VAL A 59 1.79 -1.64 -5.55
C VAL A 59 1.77 -3.12 -5.18
N GLN A 60 2.35 -3.43 -4.04
CA GLN A 60 2.34 -4.76 -3.44
C GLN A 60 1.39 -4.76 -2.24
N ILE A 61 0.35 -5.58 -2.29
CA ILE A 61 -0.58 -5.74 -1.18
C ILE A 61 -0.03 -6.82 -0.24
N ILE A 62 0.05 -6.49 1.05
CA ILE A 62 0.56 -7.37 2.11
C ILE A 62 -0.54 -7.50 3.15
N VAL A 63 -1.01 -8.72 3.35
CA VAL A 63 -1.99 -9.03 4.40
C VAL A 63 -1.24 -9.13 5.72
N SER A 64 -1.33 -8.11 6.57
CA SER A 64 -0.63 -8.06 7.86
C SER A 64 -1.46 -8.56 9.02
N GLY A 65 -2.79 -8.65 8.86
CA GLY A 65 -3.70 -8.81 9.99
C GLY A 65 -3.99 -7.48 10.70
N SER A 66 -4.69 -7.55 11.82
CA SER A 66 -4.96 -6.40 12.69
C SER A 66 -3.71 -6.01 13.50
N PHE A 67 -3.23 -4.78 13.32
CA PHE A 67 -2.25 -4.20 14.25
C PHE A 67 -2.96 -3.81 15.56
N THR A 68 -2.81 -4.62 16.60
CA THR A 68 -3.25 -4.25 17.95
C THR A 68 -2.07 -3.65 18.70
N SER A 69 -2.11 -2.34 18.98
CA SER A 69 -1.24 -1.77 20.01
C SER A 69 -1.75 -2.30 21.35
N ARG A 70 -0.91 -3.07 22.05
CA ARG A 70 -1.19 -3.53 23.42
C ARG A 70 -0.54 -2.60 24.43
#